data_AF-A0A842URR9-F1
#
_entry.id   AF-A0A842URR9-F1
#
_cell.length_a   1.000
_cell.length_b   1.000
_cell.length_c   1.000
_cell.angle_alpha   90.00
_cell.angle_beta   90.00
_cell.angle_gamma   90.00
#
_symmetry.space_group_name_H-M   'P 1'
#
loop_
_entity.id
_entity.type
_entity.pdbx_description
1 polymer ?
#
loop_
_entity_poly.entity_id
_entity_poly.type
_entity_poly.pdbx_seq_one_letter_code
_entity_poly.pdbx_strand_id
1 'polypeptide(L)'
;MAEWVIFPVLVMGVVLGLLELIFVHSDEAGMGWFKHGMHAIPIMLVLIAVSFNIGPAFKLAGYPLEETLWVDIGIRALLGVIATIKIKSAAAIAGKAGSFGEKLWHAAIIGLLIAISPYLWPLVQPMVPQFLQF
;
A
#
# COMPACT_ATOMS: atom_id res chain seq x y z
N MET A 1 -16.05 19.31 2.23
CA MET A 1 -15.19 18.70 3.27
C MET A 1 -14.81 17.33 2.74
N ALA A 2 -13.52 17.01 2.60
CA ALA A 2 -13.13 15.66 2.21
C ALA A 2 -13.53 14.70 3.33
N GLU A 3 -14.36 13.70 3.02
CA GLU A 3 -14.81 12.69 3.97
C GLU A 3 -13.85 11.51 3.97
N TRP A 4 -13.81 10.77 5.08
CA TRP A 4 -12.99 9.56 5.17
C TRP A 4 -13.58 8.46 4.29
N VAL A 5 -12.79 8.05 3.31
CA VAL A 5 -13.05 6.93 2.41
C VAL A 5 -12.41 5.68 3.02
N ILE A 6 -13.21 4.84 3.65
CA ILE A 6 -12.74 3.64 4.36
C ILE A 6 -12.95 2.37 3.54
N PHE A 7 -14.10 2.23 2.88
CA PHE A 7 -14.43 1.00 2.18
C PHE A 7 -13.47 0.68 1.01
N PRO A 8 -13.20 1.62 0.09
CA PRO A 8 -12.16 1.42 -0.94
C PRO A 8 -10.78 1.07 -0.38
N VAL A 9 -10.40 1.65 0.76
CA VAL A 9 -9.12 1.37 1.43
C VAL A 9 -9.04 -0.08 1.87
N LEU A 10 -10.11 -0.63 2.46
CA LEU A 10 -10.14 -2.02 2.89
C LEU A 10 -10.09 -2.97 1.69
N VAL A 11 -10.88 -2.70 0.65
CA VAL A 11 -10.89 -3.54 -0.56
C VAL A 11 -9.53 -3.52 -1.24
N MET A 12 -8.97 -2.34 -1.50
CA MET A 12 -7.64 -2.21 -2.10
C MET A 12 -6.55 -2.79 -1.21
N GLY A 13 -6.69 -2.69 0.11
CA GLY A 13 -5.79 -3.32 1.07
C GLY A 13 -5.80 -4.84 0.99
N VAL A 14 -6.97 -5.47 0.82
CA VAL A 14 -7.06 -6.93 0.59
C VAL A 14 -6.45 -7.28 -0.76
N VAL A 15 -6.79 -6.56 -1.84
CA VAL A 15 -6.28 -6.84 -3.19
C VAL A 15 -4.77 -6.74 -3.24
N LEU A 16 -4.19 -5.63 -2.75
CA LEU A 16 -2.74 -5.44 -2.74
C LEU A 16 -2.05 -6.32 -1.70
N GLY A 17 -2.69 -6.63 -0.57
CA GLY A 17 -2.18 -7.59 0.40
C GLY A 17 -2.06 -9.01 -0.15
N LEU A 18 -3.05 -9.47 -0.92
CA LEU A 18 -2.97 -10.75 -1.63
C LEU A 18 -1.88 -10.75 -2.70
N LEU A 19 -1.77 -9.66 -3.47
CA LEU A 19 -0.73 -9.51 -4.47
C LEU A 19 0.68 -9.55 -3.84
N GLU A 20 0.87 -8.87 -2.73
CA GLU A 20 2.11 -8.91 -1.95
C GLU A 20 2.41 -10.32 -1.46
N LEU A 21 1.44 -11.02 -0.88
CA LEU A 21 1.63 -12.41 -0.45
C LEU A 21 2.05 -13.33 -1.60
N ILE A 22 1.53 -13.11 -2.81
CA ILE A 22 1.92 -13.86 -4.01
C ILE A 22 3.39 -13.55 -4.38
N PHE A 23 3.80 -12.29 -4.36
CA PHE A 23 5.19 -11.91 -4.65
C PHE A 23 6.17 -12.43 -3.60
N VAL A 24 5.88 -12.24 -2.32
CA VAL A 24 6.72 -12.71 -1.21
C VAL A 24 6.76 -14.24 -1.20
N HIS A 25 5.66 -14.93 -1.50
CA HIS A 25 5.68 -16.39 -1.71
C HIS A 25 6.63 -16.79 -2.83
N SER A 26 6.59 -16.09 -3.98
CA SER A 26 7.47 -16.39 -5.12
C SER A 26 8.94 -16.09 -4.84
N ASP A 27 9.24 -15.07 -4.04
CA ASP A 27 10.59 -14.62 -3.75
C ASP A 27 11.22 -15.42 -2.59
N GLU A 28 10.40 -15.87 -1.64
CA GLU A 28 10.86 -16.50 -0.39
C GLU A 28 10.22 -17.87 -0.11
N ALA A 29 9.79 -18.59 -1.14
CA ALA A 29 9.19 -19.92 -1.00
C ALA A 29 10.02 -20.83 -0.07
N GLY A 30 9.41 -21.29 1.02
CA GLY A 30 10.06 -22.15 2.02
C GLY A 30 10.86 -21.44 3.13
N MET A 31 10.92 -20.09 3.15
CA MET A 31 11.71 -19.32 4.12
C MET A 31 10.85 -18.53 5.15
N GLY A 32 9.63 -18.98 5.45
CA GLY A 32 8.74 -18.26 6.36
C GLY A 32 8.02 -17.05 5.74
N TRP A 33 7.97 -17.02 4.40
CA TRP A 33 7.32 -15.99 3.56
C TRP A 33 5.95 -15.53 4.06
N PHE A 34 5.13 -16.43 4.61
CA PHE A 34 3.78 -16.08 5.05
C PHE A 34 3.80 -15.10 6.21
N LYS A 35 4.63 -15.35 7.23
CA LYS A 35 4.78 -14.42 8.36
C LYS A 35 5.33 -13.08 7.86
N HIS A 36 6.32 -13.13 6.97
CA HIS A 36 6.90 -11.92 6.37
C HIS A 36 5.84 -11.08 5.66
N GLY A 37 5.13 -11.62 4.68
CA GLY A 37 4.09 -10.89 3.96
C GLY A 37 2.97 -10.39 4.88
N MET A 38 2.57 -11.18 5.90
CA MET A 38 1.57 -10.75 6.88
C MET A 38 2.01 -9.54 7.71
N HIS A 39 3.31 -9.32 7.94
CA HIS A 39 3.82 -8.12 8.61
C HIS A 39 3.73 -6.87 7.74
N ALA A 40 3.77 -7.00 6.41
CA ALA A 40 3.68 -5.87 5.49
C ALA A 40 2.23 -5.33 5.35
N ILE A 41 1.22 -6.20 5.50
CA ILE A 41 -0.20 -5.85 5.27
C ILE A 41 -0.69 -4.68 6.14
N PRO A 42 -0.46 -4.62 7.47
CA PRO A 42 -0.93 -3.50 8.28
C PRO A 42 -0.33 -2.16 7.86
N ILE A 43 0.96 -2.13 7.53
CA ILE A 43 1.64 -0.91 7.07
C ILE A 43 1.08 -0.48 5.71
N MET A 44 0.92 -1.44 4.80
CA MET A 44 0.32 -1.20 3.49
C MET A 44 -1.10 -0.62 3.61
N LEU A 45 -1.94 -1.17 4.49
CA LEU A 45 -3.28 -0.62 4.76
C LEU A 45 -3.23 0.84 5.23
N VAL A 46 -2.30 1.19 6.11
CA VAL A 46 -2.11 2.59 6.55
C VAL A 46 -1.68 3.48 5.39
N LEU A 47 -0.74 3.05 4.56
CA LEU A 47 -0.27 3.85 3.42
C LEU A 47 -1.36 4.03 2.35
N ILE A 48 -2.17 2.99 2.09
CA ILE A 48 -3.35 3.08 1.22
C ILE A 48 -4.38 4.03 1.84
N ALA A 49 -4.63 3.95 3.14
CA ALA A 49 -5.55 4.85 3.84
C ALA A 49 -5.15 6.31 3.66
N VAL A 50 -3.87 6.63 3.82
CA VAL A 50 -3.36 8.00 3.60
C VAL A 50 -3.47 8.39 2.12
N SER A 51 -3.19 7.48 1.18
CA SER A 51 -3.27 7.74 -0.26
C SER A 51 -4.69 8.13 -0.72
N PHE A 52 -5.71 7.45 -0.19
CA PHE A 52 -7.13 7.78 -0.43
C PHE A 52 -7.61 9.01 0.33
N ASN A 53 -6.98 9.34 1.46
CA ASN A 53 -7.50 10.32 2.41
C ASN A 53 -6.45 11.38 2.76
N ILE A 54 -5.76 11.95 1.78
CA ILE A 54 -4.65 12.89 2.03
C ILE A 54 -5.09 14.04 2.93
N GLY A 55 -6.13 14.80 2.58
CA GLY A 55 -6.62 15.91 3.41
C GLY A 55 -7.10 15.49 4.78
N PRO A 56 -8.02 14.51 4.90
CA PRO A 56 -8.45 14.02 6.20
C PRO A 56 -7.29 13.52 7.08
N ALA A 57 -6.31 12.81 6.50
CA ALA A 57 -5.14 12.30 7.22
C ALA A 57 -4.22 13.43 7.70
N PHE A 58 -3.92 14.40 6.87
CA PHE A 58 -3.07 15.54 7.23
C PHE A 58 -3.77 16.48 8.23
N LYS A 59 -5.08 16.67 8.09
CA LYS A 59 -5.90 17.37 9.09
C LYS A 59 -5.88 16.65 10.44
N LEU A 60 -5.98 15.32 10.46
CA LEU A 60 -5.88 14.52 11.69
C LEU A 60 -4.50 14.65 12.35
N ALA A 61 -3.44 14.75 11.54
CA ALA A 61 -2.08 14.97 12.02
C ALA A 61 -1.81 16.40 12.55
N GLY A 62 -2.80 17.30 12.49
CA GLY A 62 -2.66 18.70 12.93
C GLY A 62 -2.00 19.63 11.90
N TYR A 63 -1.81 19.15 10.66
CA TYR A 63 -1.23 19.90 9.55
C TYR A 63 -2.22 19.99 8.40
N PRO A 64 -3.27 20.83 8.48
CA PRO A 64 -4.23 20.97 7.40
C PRO A 64 -3.50 21.48 6.15
N LEU A 65 -3.39 20.62 5.13
CA LEU A 65 -2.80 20.97 3.85
C LEU A 65 -3.87 21.48 2.90
N GLU A 66 -3.54 22.53 2.14
CA GLU A 66 -4.30 22.88 0.95
C GLU A 66 -3.98 21.86 -0.14
N GLU A 67 -4.96 21.01 -0.46
CA GLU A 67 -4.82 20.02 -1.52
C GLU A 67 -4.77 20.71 -2.89
N THR A 68 -3.58 20.83 -3.43
CA THR A 68 -3.35 21.13 -4.85
C THR A 68 -2.95 19.85 -5.58
N LEU A 69 -3.14 19.80 -6.90
CA LEU A 69 -2.75 18.65 -7.72
C LEU A 69 -1.27 18.24 -7.49
N TRP A 70 -0.37 19.22 -7.35
CA TRP A 70 1.06 18.94 -7.14
C TRP A 70 1.37 18.41 -5.74
N VAL A 71 0.66 18.89 -4.72
CA VAL A 71 0.79 18.37 -3.34
C VAL A 71 0.29 16.94 -3.28
N ASP A 72 -0.84 16.67 -3.91
CA ASP A 72 -1.45 15.34 -4.00
C ASP A 72 -0.52 14.33 -4.71
N ILE A 73 0.01 14.68 -5.89
CA ILE A 73 0.99 13.87 -6.61
C ILE A 73 2.27 13.67 -5.78
N GLY A 74 2.77 14.73 -5.15
CA GLY A 74 3.99 14.70 -4.35
C GLY A 74 3.87 13.77 -3.13
N ILE A 75 2.74 13.85 -2.41
CA ILE A 75 2.45 12.98 -1.27
C ILE A 75 2.32 11.53 -1.73
N ARG A 76 1.58 11.25 -2.80
CA ARG A 76 1.45 9.88 -3.33
C ARG A 76 2.79 9.30 -3.77
N ALA A 77 3.62 10.07 -4.46
CA ALA A 77 4.96 9.66 -4.83
C ALA A 77 5.82 9.33 -3.60
N LEU A 78 5.77 10.18 -2.56
CA LEU A 78 6.46 9.94 -1.31
C LEU A 78 5.96 8.67 -0.60
N LEU A 79 4.65 8.45 -0.55
CA LEU A 79 4.04 7.24 0.02
C LEU A 79 4.52 5.99 -0.73
N GLY A 80 4.61 6.03 -2.06
CA GLY A 80 5.11 4.92 -2.86
C GLY A 80 6.59 4.59 -2.60
N VAL A 81 7.42 5.62 -2.43
CA VAL A 81 8.83 5.44 -2.03
C VAL A 81 8.92 4.84 -0.62
N ILE A 82 8.14 5.36 0.34
CA ILE A 82 8.10 4.84 1.72
C ILE A 82 7.66 3.37 1.72
N ALA A 83 6.62 3.02 0.97
CA ALA A 83 6.15 1.64 0.84
C ALA A 83 7.25 0.72 0.28
N THR A 84 7.90 1.14 -0.81
CA THR A 84 8.99 0.38 -1.44
C THR A 84 10.13 0.11 -0.45
N ILE A 85 10.53 1.13 0.30
CA ILE A 85 11.58 0.99 1.32
C ILE A 85 11.12 0.04 2.42
N LYS A 86 9.89 0.18 2.91
CA LYS A 86 9.36 -0.61 4.02
C LYS A 86 9.25 -2.09 3.69
N ILE A 87 8.74 -2.43 2.51
CA ILE A 87 8.64 -3.81 2.01
C ILE A 87 10.06 -4.39 1.94
N LYS A 88 10.94 -3.74 1.18
CA LYS A 88 12.35 -4.16 1.04
C LYS A 88 13.11 -4.31 2.36
N SER A 89 12.80 -3.46 3.34
CA SER A 89 13.45 -3.49 4.66
C SER A 89 13.01 -4.69 5.50
N ALA A 90 11.78 -5.19 5.32
CA ALA A 90 11.27 -6.36 6.03
C ALA A 90 12.06 -7.62 5.64
N ALA A 91 12.42 -7.78 4.36
CA ALA A 91 13.28 -8.84 3.88
C ALA A 91 14.69 -8.84 4.48
N ALA A 92 15.26 -7.64 4.71
CA ALA A 92 16.59 -7.51 5.29
C ALA A 92 16.65 -8.00 6.75
N ILE A 93 15.54 -7.90 7.49
CA ILE A 93 15.42 -8.28 8.89
C ILE A 93 15.05 -9.77 9.04
N ALA A 94 14.33 -10.35 8.08
CA ALA A 94 13.80 -11.72 8.14
C ALA A 94 14.85 -12.85 8.03
N GLY A 95 16.13 -12.53 7.76
CA GLY A 95 17.23 -13.47 7.96
C GLY A 95 17.96 -13.89 6.69
N LYS A 96 18.72 -12.95 6.13
CA LYS A 96 20.06 -13.15 5.53
C LYS A 96 20.45 -11.80 4.94
N ALA A 97 21.21 -11.02 5.69
CA ALA A 97 21.75 -9.72 5.25
C ALA A 97 22.62 -9.78 3.97
N GLY A 98 22.83 -10.96 3.38
CA GLY A 98 23.52 -11.17 2.10
C GLY A 98 22.68 -11.79 0.98
N SER A 99 21.41 -12.14 1.20
CA SER A 99 20.50 -12.57 0.12
C SER A 99 19.41 -11.54 -0.03
N PHE A 100 19.48 -10.77 -1.11
CA PHE A 100 18.35 -10.06 -1.71
C PHE A 100 17.25 -11.09 -2.06
N GLY A 101 16.59 -11.70 -1.07
CA GLY A 101 15.48 -12.62 -1.29
C GLY A 101 14.33 -11.89 -1.99
N GLU A 102 14.12 -10.64 -1.58
CA GLU A 102 13.05 -9.79 -2.08
C GLU A 102 13.54 -8.89 -3.22
N LYS A 103 12.95 -9.06 -4.41
CA LYS A 103 13.38 -8.34 -5.60
C LYS A 103 12.89 -6.89 -5.52
N LEU A 104 13.81 -5.93 -5.63
CA LEU A 104 13.50 -4.49 -5.60
C LEU A 104 12.36 -4.10 -6.56
N TRP A 105 12.24 -4.78 -7.71
CA TRP A 105 11.17 -4.50 -8.66
C TRP A 105 9.78 -4.80 -8.09
N HIS A 106 9.59 -5.86 -7.29
CA HIS A 106 8.27 -6.13 -6.74
C HIS A 106 7.92 -5.07 -5.71
N ALA A 107 8.90 -4.68 -4.88
CA ALA A 107 8.67 -3.71 -3.81
C ALA A 107 8.32 -2.35 -4.43
N ALA A 108 8.96 -2.02 -5.55
CA ALA A 108 8.65 -0.84 -6.34
C ALA A 108 7.26 -0.92 -7.00
N ILE A 109 6.86 -2.09 -7.52
CA ILE A 109 5.51 -2.29 -8.06
C ILE A 109 4.46 -2.08 -6.97
N ILE A 110 4.62 -2.70 -5.80
CA ILE A 110 3.65 -2.56 -4.71
C ILE A 110 3.62 -1.12 -4.19
N GLY A 111 4.78 -0.48 -4.04
CA GLY A 111 4.85 0.93 -3.69
C GLY A 111 4.14 1.84 -4.69
N LEU A 112 4.34 1.60 -5.99
CA LEU A 112 3.62 2.32 -7.05
C LEU A 112 2.11 2.07 -6.95
N LEU A 113 1.67 0.82 -6.81
CA LEU A 113 0.27 0.45 -6.71
C LEU A 113 -0.42 1.08 -5.49
N ILE A 114 0.27 1.20 -4.35
CA ILE A 114 -0.22 1.94 -3.18
C ILE A 114 -0.41 3.43 -3.51
N ALA A 115 0.59 4.05 -4.14
CA ALA A 115 0.55 5.45 -4.52
C ALA A 115 -0.61 5.76 -5.47
N ILE A 116 -0.86 4.88 -6.46
CA ILE A 116 -1.92 5.07 -7.46
C ILE A 116 -3.24 4.40 -7.09
N SER A 117 -3.35 3.78 -5.90
CA SER A 117 -4.53 3.02 -5.49
C SER A 117 -5.86 3.78 -5.59
N PRO A 118 -5.96 5.10 -5.30
CA PRO A 118 -7.20 5.85 -5.50
C PRO A 118 -7.65 5.91 -6.97
N TYR A 119 -6.69 5.92 -7.89
CA TYR A 119 -6.94 5.93 -9.33
C TYR A 119 -7.24 4.54 -9.90
N LEU A 120 -6.81 3.48 -9.21
CA LEU A 120 -7.14 2.10 -9.55
C LEU A 120 -8.52 1.70 -9.05
N TRP A 121 -9.06 2.38 -8.04
CA TRP A 121 -10.37 2.07 -7.47
C TRP A 121 -11.50 1.94 -8.50
N PRO A 122 -11.67 2.86 -9.47
CA PRO A 122 -12.72 2.72 -10.50
C PRO A 122 -12.61 1.46 -11.36
N LEU A 123 -11.44 0.83 -11.44
CA LEU A 123 -11.22 -0.43 -12.16
C LEU A 123 -11.61 -1.65 -11.31
N VAL A 124 -11.46 -1.55 -9.99
CA VAL A 124 -11.74 -2.63 -9.03
C VAL A 124 -13.18 -2.59 -8.55
N GLN A 125 -13.76 -1.40 -8.38
CA GLN A 125 -15.11 -1.20 -7.88
C GLN A 125 -16.18 -2.04 -8.60
N PRO A 126 -16.19 -2.19 -9.95
CA PRO A 126 -17.19 -3.00 -10.63
C PRO A 126 -17.12 -4.49 -10.32
N MET A 127 -15.99 -4.98 -9.79
CA MET A 127 -15.78 -6.38 -9.42
C MET A 127 -16.27 -6.68 -7.99
N VAL A 128 -16.53 -5.64 -7.19
CA VAL A 128 -17.05 -5.77 -5.82
C VAL A 128 -18.55 -6.06 -5.88
N PRO A 129 -19.09 -7.01 -5.10
CA PRO A 129 -20.53 -7.26 -5.06
C PRO A 129 -21.34 -6.00 -4.74
N GLN A 130 -22.45 -5.79 -5.45
CA GLN A 130 -23.23 -4.55 -5.37
C GLN A 130 -23.71 -4.22 -3.94
N PHE A 131 -23.98 -5.23 -3.11
CA PHE A 131 -24.38 -5.04 -1.71
C PHE A 131 -23.26 -4.52 -0.79
N LEU A 132 -22.01 -4.52 -1.26
CA LEU A 132 -20.86 -3.93 -0.57
C LEU A 132 -20.46 -2.57 -1.16
N GLN A 133 -21.07 -2.12 -2.26
CA GLN A 133 -20.75 -0.83 -2.89
C GLN A 133 -21.55 0.30 -2.21
N PHE A 134 -21.06 0.78 -1.06
CA PHE A 134 -21.64 1.92 -0.32
C PHE A 134 -20.65 3.07 -0.16
#